data_AF-A0A7X7QR30-F1
#
_entry.id   AF-A0A7X7QR30-F1
#
_cell.length_a   1.000
_cell.length_b   1.000
_cell.length_c   1.000
_cell.angle_alpha   90.00
_cell.angle_beta   90.00
_cell.angle_gamma   90.00
#
_symmetry.space_group_name_H-M   'P 1'
#
loop_
_entity.id
_entity.type
_entity.pdbx_description
1 polymer ?
#
loop_
_entity_poly.entity_id
_entity_poly.type
_entity_poly.pdbx_seq_one_letter_code
_entity_poly.pdbx_strand_id
1 'polypeptide(L)'
;MTLNEQQKQDLREWIEAGASLADVQKRLREEHGISMTYMDVRLLVLELGAKVKDRPEPKAAAPTPDGDAAAGPGAPDDHGTDDGFGGAVSVSLDRVVQAGALASGGVTFSDGVTAKWMLDQMGRLGLSSVSQPGYRPSTEDLQAFQVEIQNKLASRGY
;
A
#
# COMPACT_ATOMS: atom_id res chain seq x y z
N MET A 1 25.51 -8.44 -0.32
CA MET A 1 26.40 -7.66 -1.22
C MET A 1 26.45 -6.25 -0.64
N THR A 2 27.62 -5.69 -0.39
CA THR A 2 27.76 -4.37 0.25
C THR A 2 27.96 -3.28 -0.79
N LEU A 3 27.29 -2.15 -0.63
CA LEU A 3 27.44 -0.97 -1.48
C LEU A 3 28.86 -0.39 -1.36
N ASN A 4 29.38 0.17 -2.44
CA ASN A 4 30.64 0.92 -2.39
C ASN A 4 30.43 2.31 -1.75
N GLU A 5 31.53 3.02 -1.48
CA GLU A 5 31.46 4.31 -0.77
C GLU A 5 30.65 5.38 -1.53
N GLN A 6 30.72 5.38 -2.87
CA GLN A 6 29.92 6.29 -3.70
C GLN A 6 28.42 6.02 -3.55
N GLN A 7 28.01 4.76 -3.64
CA GLN A 7 26.62 4.33 -3.52
C GLN A 7 26.06 4.58 -2.11
N LYS A 8 26.89 4.48 -1.08
CA LYS A 8 26.51 4.85 0.29
C LYS A 8 26.29 6.36 0.43
N GLN A 9 27.09 7.17 -0.28
CA GLN A 9 26.93 8.62 -0.30
C GLN A 9 25.61 9.01 -0.98
N ASP A 10 25.33 8.43 -2.14
CA ASP A 10 24.09 8.67 -2.90
C ASP A 10 22.85 8.25 -2.08
N LEU A 11 22.94 7.12 -1.38
CA LEU A 11 21.87 6.65 -0.50
C LEU A 11 21.62 7.60 0.68
N ARG A 12 22.67 8.16 1.31
CA ARG A 12 22.51 9.18 2.35
C ARG A 12 21.83 10.41 1.80
N GLU A 13 22.26 10.90 0.64
CA GLU A 13 21.68 12.10 0.01
C GLU A 13 20.18 11.90 -0.30
N TRP A 14 19.80 10.74 -0.81
CA TRP A 14 18.39 10.42 -1.08
C TRP A 14 17.57 10.33 0.20
N ILE A 15 18.10 9.73 1.26
CA ILE A 15 17.41 9.67 2.56
C ILE A 15 17.31 11.07 3.19
N GLU A 16 18.33 11.92 3.07
CA GLU A 16 18.31 13.32 3.54
C GLU A 16 17.31 14.17 2.75
N ALA A 17 17.18 13.92 1.44
CA ALA A 17 16.12 14.49 0.59
C ALA A 17 14.71 13.97 0.96
N GLY A 18 14.63 12.94 1.81
CA GLY A 18 13.38 12.34 2.29
C GLY A 18 12.77 11.36 1.30
N ALA A 19 13.60 10.61 0.57
CA ALA A 19 13.19 9.49 -0.26
C ALA A 19 12.75 8.30 0.61
N SER A 20 11.71 7.58 0.15
CA SER A 20 11.28 6.35 0.80
C SER A 20 12.23 5.19 0.50
N LEU A 21 12.14 4.09 1.26
CA LEU A 21 12.92 2.88 0.99
C LEU A 21 12.63 2.29 -0.41
N ALA A 22 11.40 2.44 -0.91
CA ALA A 22 11.02 2.00 -2.24
C ALA A 22 11.66 2.86 -3.35
N ASP A 23 11.72 4.18 -3.15
CA ASP A 23 12.40 5.10 -4.06
C ASP A 23 13.90 4.81 -4.11
N VAL A 24 14.52 4.57 -2.96
CA VAL A 24 15.94 4.20 -2.87
C VAL A 24 16.20 2.87 -3.57
N GLN A 25 15.35 1.86 -3.37
CA GLN A 25 15.47 0.57 -4.05
C GLN A 25 15.33 0.70 -5.57
N LYS A 26 14.44 1.59 -6.04
CA LYS A 26 14.29 1.88 -7.47
C LYS A 26 15.53 2.56 -8.04
N ARG A 27 16.05 3.60 -7.38
CA ARG A 27 17.27 4.32 -7.81
C ARG A 27 18.52 3.46 -7.80
N LEU A 28 18.68 2.58 -6.81
CA LEU A 28 19.76 1.59 -6.79
C LEU A 28 19.76 0.68 -8.02
N ARG A 29 18.57 0.28 -8.49
CA ARG A 29 18.42 -0.52 -9.72
C ARG A 29 18.69 0.31 -10.98
N GLU A 30 18.14 1.51 -11.07
CA GLU A 30 18.21 2.34 -12.29
C GLU A 30 19.57 3.01 -12.47
N GLU A 31 20.16 3.56 -11.40
CA GLU A 31 21.39 4.35 -11.46
C GLU A 31 22.67 3.50 -11.29
N HIS A 32 22.57 2.40 -10.55
CA HIS A 32 23.72 1.55 -10.24
C HIS A 32 23.59 0.10 -10.72
N GLY A 33 22.44 -0.29 -11.28
CA GLY A 33 22.19 -1.68 -11.71
C GLY A 33 22.08 -2.68 -10.56
N ILE A 34 21.94 -2.21 -9.31
CA ILE A 34 21.95 -3.07 -8.12
C ILE A 34 20.53 -3.45 -7.75
N SER A 35 20.20 -4.72 -7.94
CA SER A 35 18.94 -5.29 -7.47
C SER A 35 19.11 -5.79 -6.03
N MET A 36 18.50 -5.09 -5.08
CA MET A 36 18.43 -5.50 -3.68
C MET A 36 16.98 -5.73 -3.24
N THR A 37 16.80 -6.58 -2.23
CA THR A 37 15.48 -6.78 -1.62
C THR A 37 15.15 -5.59 -0.72
N TYR A 38 13.86 -5.39 -0.45
CA TYR A 38 13.43 -4.34 0.47
C TYR A 38 14.06 -4.48 1.87
N MET A 39 14.30 -5.72 2.32
CA MET A 39 15.00 -5.97 3.58
C MET A 39 16.48 -5.58 3.55
N ASP A 40 17.18 -5.82 2.44
CA ASP A 40 18.56 -5.37 2.28
C ASP A 40 18.65 -3.83 2.35
N VAL A 41 17.76 -3.12 1.65
CA VAL A 41 17.74 -1.65 1.68
C VAL A 41 17.43 -1.12 3.08
N ARG A 42 16.48 -1.74 3.79
CA ARG A 42 16.17 -1.39 5.17
C ARG A 42 17.36 -1.59 6.10
N LEU A 43 18.08 -2.70 5.99
CA LEU A 43 19.24 -2.98 6.83
C LEU A 43 20.38 -1.99 6.55
N LEU A 44 20.61 -1.63 5.29
CA LEU A 44 21.62 -0.63 4.89
C LEU A 44 21.31 0.75 5.46
N VAL A 45 20.05 1.16 5.41
CA VAL A 45 19.59 2.44 6.00
C VAL A 45 19.80 2.46 7.52
N LEU A 46 19.57 1.33 8.20
CA LEU A 46 19.84 1.18 9.64
C LEU A 46 21.35 1.25 9.94
N GLU A 47 22.20 0.61 9.13
CA GLU A 47 23.66 0.64 9.25
C GLU A 47 24.23 2.06 9.06
N LEU A 48 23.64 2.83 8.14
CA LEU A 48 24.02 4.22 7.86
C LEU A 48 23.54 5.22 8.92
N GLY A 49 22.74 4.77 9.90
CA GLY A 49 22.21 5.61 10.98
C GLY A 49 21.24 6.70 10.50
N ALA A 50 20.77 6.60 9.26
CA ALA A 50 19.95 7.62 8.63
C ALA A 50 18.49 7.47 9.08
N LYS A 51 17.94 8.51 9.73
CA LYS A 51 16.51 8.56 10.07
C LYS A 51 15.73 8.91 8.81
N VAL A 52 15.17 7.90 8.14
CA VAL A 52 14.23 8.11 7.03
C VAL A 52 13.05 8.91 7.57
N LYS A 53 12.85 10.10 7.02
CA LYS A 53 11.62 10.84 7.24
C LYS A 53 10.53 10.11 6.48
N ASP A 54 9.54 9.58 7.19
CA ASP A 54 8.30 9.08 6.60
C ASP A 54 7.64 10.23 5.82
N ARG A 55 7.92 10.25 4.52
CA ARG A 55 7.17 11.03 3.55
C ARG A 55 6.07 10.11 3.05
N PRO A 56 4.79 10.52 3.08
CA PRO A 56 3.70 9.71 2.55
C PRO A 56 4.04 9.34 1.10
N GLU A 57 3.99 8.04 0.81
CA GLU A 57 4.39 7.48 -0.47
C GLU A 57 3.65 8.21 -1.62
N PRO A 58 4.36 8.66 -2.67
CA PRO A 58 3.69 9.11 -3.87
C PRO A 58 2.97 7.89 -4.46
N LYS A 59 1.65 7.99 -4.55
CA LYS A 59 0.76 7.07 -5.26
C LYS A 59 1.44 6.63 -6.56
N ALA A 60 1.91 5.38 -6.59
CA ALA A 60 2.58 4.82 -7.75
C ALA A 60 1.67 5.01 -8.97
N ALA A 61 2.19 5.75 -9.95
CA ALA A 61 1.58 5.84 -11.27
C ALA A 61 1.42 4.42 -11.83
N ALA A 62 0.20 4.13 -12.29
CA ALA A 62 -0.17 2.89 -12.94
C ALA A 62 0.79 2.55 -14.09
N PRO A 63 0.99 1.25 -14.40
CA PRO A 63 1.76 0.86 -15.56
C PRO A 63 1.06 1.36 -16.83
N THR A 64 1.76 2.16 -17.62
CA THR A 64 1.38 2.45 -19.01
C THR A 64 1.41 1.15 -19.80
N PRO A 65 0.31 0.74 -20.46
CA PRO A 65 0.42 -0.18 -21.58
C PRO A 65 1.04 0.58 -22.75
N ASP A 66 2.00 -0.06 -23.41
CA ASP A 66 2.50 0.34 -24.72
C ASP A 66 1.29 0.43 -25.69
N GLY A 67 1.11 1.58 -26.33
CA GLY A 67 -0.07 1.83 -27.16
C GLY A 67 -0.14 3.27 -27.65
N ASP A 68 0.42 3.46 -28.83
CA ASP A 68 0.41 4.67 -29.65
C ASP A 68 -0.96 5.37 -29.77
N ALA A 69 -0.87 6.69 -29.95
CA ALA A 69 -1.87 7.59 -30.54
C ALA A 69 -3.03 8.15 -29.67
N ALA A 70 -2.88 9.45 -29.42
CA ALA A 70 -3.85 10.52 -29.67
C ALA A 70 -4.94 10.83 -28.61
N ALA A 71 -4.80 12.04 -28.07
CA ALA A 71 -5.84 13.05 -27.79
C ALA A 71 -7.09 12.61 -27.00
N GLY A 72 -7.25 13.18 -25.79
CA GLY A 72 -8.41 13.00 -24.90
C GLY A 72 -9.72 13.62 -25.43
N PRO A 73 -10.70 13.99 -24.58
CA PRO A 73 -10.76 13.97 -23.11
C PRO A 73 -11.91 13.08 -22.57
N GLY A 74 -11.76 12.49 -21.38
CA GLY A 74 -12.84 11.70 -20.78
C GLY A 74 -12.48 11.15 -19.41
N ALA A 75 -12.66 11.97 -18.38
CA ALA A 75 -13.30 11.49 -17.16
C ALA A 75 -14.79 11.76 -17.34
N PRO A 76 -15.72 11.04 -16.66
CA PRO A 76 -15.53 10.35 -15.39
C PRO A 76 -16.11 8.91 -15.42
N ASP A 77 -16.34 8.34 -14.23
CA ASP A 77 -17.13 7.11 -13.95
C ASP A 77 -16.33 5.79 -14.05
N ASP A 78 -16.34 4.88 -13.09
CA ASP A 78 -17.07 4.78 -11.83
C ASP A 78 -16.21 3.89 -10.93
N HIS A 79 -15.71 4.47 -9.84
CA HIS A 79 -15.26 3.69 -8.71
C HIS A 79 -15.94 4.29 -7.51
N GLY A 80 -17.24 3.99 -7.40
CA GLY A 80 -18.11 4.24 -6.26
C GLY A 80 -17.48 5.13 -5.20
N THR A 81 -17.63 6.43 -5.43
CA THR A 81 -17.63 7.40 -4.34
C THR A 81 -18.78 6.99 -3.42
N ASP A 82 -18.47 6.19 -2.41
CA ASP A 82 -19.17 6.36 -1.14
C ASP A 82 -18.45 7.50 -0.44
N ASP A 83 -19.00 8.70 -0.65
CA ASP A 83 -18.79 9.87 0.18
C ASP A 83 -19.26 9.53 1.61
N GLY A 84 -18.41 8.86 2.36
CA GLY A 84 -18.53 8.72 3.81
C GLY A 84 -17.77 9.85 4.51
N PHE A 85 -18.20 11.10 4.37
CA PHE A 85 -17.76 12.16 5.28
C PHE A 85 -18.23 11.83 6.71
N GLY A 86 -17.30 11.39 7.56
CA GLY A 86 -17.42 11.45 9.01
C GLY A 86 -17.81 10.14 9.71
N GLY A 87 -16.84 9.55 10.42
CA GLY A 87 -17.09 8.70 11.60
C GLY A 87 -17.44 7.23 11.37
N ALA A 88 -17.46 6.71 10.13
CA ALA A 88 -17.81 5.32 9.85
C ALA A 88 -16.68 4.56 9.11
N VAL A 89 -16.58 3.26 9.38
CA VAL A 89 -15.65 2.35 8.69
C VAL A 89 -16.10 2.15 7.25
N SER A 90 -15.20 2.40 6.29
CA SER A 90 -15.45 2.21 4.86
C SER A 90 -14.67 1.00 4.35
N VAL A 91 -15.34 0.10 3.62
CA VAL A 91 -14.75 -1.14 3.09
C VAL A 91 -14.88 -1.20 1.58
N SER A 92 -13.85 -1.70 0.91
CA SER A 92 -13.83 -1.92 -0.54
C SER A 92 -13.44 -3.35 -0.84
N LEU A 93 -14.10 -3.98 -1.83
CA LEU A 93 -13.73 -5.30 -2.34
C LEU A 93 -12.83 -5.17 -3.57
N ASP A 94 -11.77 -5.97 -3.64
CA ASP A 94 -10.95 -6.09 -4.84
C ASP A 94 -11.75 -6.78 -5.96
N ARG A 95 -11.42 -6.44 -7.22
CA ARG A 95 -11.97 -7.13 -8.40
C ARG A 95 -11.23 -8.44 -8.67
N VAL A 96 -9.96 -8.51 -8.30
CA VAL A 96 -9.13 -9.70 -8.42
C VAL A 96 -8.87 -10.25 -7.02
N VAL A 97 -9.38 -11.43 -6.75
CA VAL A 97 -9.18 -12.08 -5.46
C VAL A 97 -7.73 -12.56 -5.36
N GLN A 98 -7.06 -12.21 -4.26
CA GLN A 98 -5.69 -12.64 -4.02
C GLN A 98 -5.60 -14.18 -3.93
N ALA A 99 -4.51 -14.77 -4.42
CA ALA A 99 -4.33 -16.22 -4.40
C ALA A 99 -4.47 -16.78 -2.97
N GLY A 100 -5.39 -17.75 -2.78
CA GLY A 100 -5.71 -18.35 -1.48
C GLY A 100 -6.74 -17.58 -0.64
N ALA A 101 -7.22 -16.42 -1.10
CA ALA A 101 -8.34 -15.71 -0.50
C ALA A 101 -9.66 -16.07 -1.19
N LEU A 102 -10.75 -16.04 -0.42
CA LEU A 102 -12.13 -16.06 -0.92
C LEU A 102 -12.57 -14.65 -1.31
N ALA A 103 -12.17 -13.64 -0.53
CA ALA A 103 -12.35 -12.24 -0.84
C ALA A 103 -11.19 -11.43 -0.25
N SER A 104 -10.88 -10.30 -0.87
CA SER A 104 -9.85 -9.38 -0.42
C SER A 104 -10.24 -7.95 -0.74
N GLY A 105 -9.64 -6.99 -0.06
CA GLY A 105 -10.05 -5.61 -0.21
C GLY A 105 -9.24 -4.61 0.60
N GLY A 106 -9.74 -3.38 0.62
CA GLY A 106 -9.24 -2.29 1.45
C GLY A 106 -10.26 -1.90 2.51
N VAL A 107 -9.78 -1.37 3.63
CA VAL A 107 -10.61 -0.76 4.68
C VAL A 107 -9.97 0.55 5.12
N THR A 108 -10.83 1.53 5.39
CA THR A 108 -10.51 2.77 6.09
C THR A 108 -11.33 2.79 7.37
N PHE A 109 -10.65 2.76 8.51
CA PHE A 109 -11.29 2.82 9.83
C PHE A 109 -11.71 4.26 10.18
N SER A 110 -12.54 4.42 11.21
CA SER A 110 -13.14 5.70 11.59
C SER A 110 -12.10 6.76 12.01
N ASP A 111 -10.93 6.31 12.43
CA ASP A 111 -9.76 7.14 12.76
C ASP A 111 -8.89 7.51 11.54
N GLY A 112 -9.30 7.09 10.34
CA GLY A 112 -8.60 7.33 9.09
C GLY A 112 -7.45 6.36 8.82
N VAL A 113 -7.20 5.38 9.69
CA VAL A 113 -6.19 4.35 9.43
C VAL A 113 -6.68 3.42 8.35
N THR A 114 -5.84 3.18 7.35
CA THR A 114 -6.16 2.28 6.24
C THR A 114 -5.41 0.96 6.36
N ALA A 115 -6.03 -0.11 5.88
CA ALA A 115 -5.43 -1.43 5.80
C ALA A 115 -5.96 -2.21 4.59
N LYS A 116 -5.22 -3.23 4.16
CA LYS A 116 -5.75 -4.27 3.29
C LYS A 116 -6.31 -5.39 4.15
N TRP A 117 -7.38 -6.01 3.70
CA TRP A 117 -7.96 -7.17 4.36
C TRP A 117 -8.12 -8.34 3.39
N MET A 118 -8.10 -9.53 3.95
CA MET A 118 -8.35 -10.76 3.21
C MET A 118 -9.15 -11.74 4.06
N LEU A 119 -10.10 -12.41 3.42
CA LEU A 119 -10.86 -13.52 3.97
C LEU A 119 -10.39 -14.78 3.26
N ASP A 120 -9.84 -15.74 4.00
CA ASP A 120 -9.43 -17.02 3.42
C ASP A 120 -10.59 -18.02 3.26
N GLN A 121 -10.33 -19.16 2.62
CA GLN A 121 -11.33 -20.22 2.44
C GLN A 121 -11.77 -20.90 3.73
N MET A 122 -11.04 -20.72 4.84
CA MET A 122 -11.40 -21.21 6.16
C MET A 122 -12.24 -20.16 6.94
N GLY A 123 -12.61 -19.04 6.30
CA GLY A 123 -13.38 -17.96 6.91
C GLY A 123 -12.56 -17.09 7.86
N ARG A 124 -11.22 -17.14 7.80
CA ARG A 124 -10.37 -16.31 8.65
C ARG A 124 -10.13 -14.95 8.02
N LEU A 125 -10.46 -13.90 8.76
CA LEU A 125 -10.23 -12.51 8.38
C LEU A 125 -8.86 -12.03 8.87
N GLY A 126 -8.02 -11.58 7.96
CA GLY A 126 -6.70 -11.03 8.24
C GLY A 126 -6.56 -9.59 7.75
N LEU A 127 -5.91 -8.74 8.56
CA LEU A 127 -5.48 -7.41 8.15
C LEU A 127 -4.00 -7.45 7.75
N SER A 128 -3.67 -6.77 6.67
CA SER A 128 -2.34 -6.67 6.06
C SER A 128 -2.09 -5.23 5.62
N SER A 129 -0.82 -4.86 5.45
CA SER A 129 -0.45 -3.52 4.94
C SER A 129 -1.15 -2.38 5.68
N VAL A 130 -1.18 -2.47 7.02
CA VAL A 130 -1.78 -1.43 7.85
C VAL A 130 -0.88 -0.20 7.80
N SER A 131 -1.48 0.96 7.51
CA SER A 131 -0.77 2.22 7.34
C SER A 131 -0.05 2.69 8.61
N GLN A 132 -0.51 2.23 9.78
CA GLN A 132 0.14 2.50 11.06
C GLN A 132 0.69 1.20 11.68
N PRO A 133 2.00 1.12 12.00
CA PRO A 133 2.59 -0.07 12.60
C PRO A 133 2.10 -0.28 14.04
N GLY A 134 1.76 -1.53 14.37
CA GLY A 134 1.24 -1.88 15.70
C GLY A 134 -0.21 -1.42 15.94
N TYR A 135 -0.87 -0.91 14.92
CA TYR A 135 -2.25 -0.47 15.00
C TYR A 135 -3.20 -1.63 15.32
N ARG A 136 -4.11 -1.36 16.25
CA ARG A 136 -5.24 -2.22 16.56
C ARG A 136 -6.50 -1.37 16.41
N PRO A 137 -7.43 -1.75 15.50
CA PRO A 137 -8.68 -1.03 15.38
C PRO A 137 -9.47 -1.10 16.70
N SER A 138 -10.29 -0.09 16.96
CA SER A 138 -11.17 -0.08 18.12
C SER A 138 -12.20 -1.21 18.05
N THR A 139 -12.77 -1.61 19.18
CA THR A 139 -13.82 -2.65 19.21
C THR A 139 -15.01 -2.26 18.33
N GLU A 140 -15.37 -0.98 18.30
CA GLU A 140 -16.46 -0.44 17.49
C GLU A 140 -16.14 -0.53 16.00
N ASP A 141 -14.92 -0.13 15.62
CA ASP A 141 -14.42 -0.25 14.24
C ASP A 141 -14.39 -1.71 13.76
N LEU A 142 -13.95 -2.65 14.60
CA LEU A 142 -13.91 -4.07 14.26
C LEU A 142 -15.30 -4.67 14.02
N GLN A 143 -16.30 -4.22 14.76
CA GLN A 143 -17.69 -4.64 14.57
C GLN A 143 -18.26 -4.06 13.28
N ALA A 144 -18.11 -2.75 13.07
CA ALA A 144 -18.56 -2.07 11.86
C ALA A 144 -17.90 -2.68 10.60
N PHE A 145 -16.58 -2.92 10.67
CA PHE A 145 -15.82 -3.58 9.61
C PHE A 145 -16.37 -4.97 9.25
N GLN A 146 -16.68 -5.81 10.25
CA GLN A 146 -17.25 -7.14 10.00
C GLN A 146 -18.63 -7.07 9.33
N VAL A 147 -19.49 -6.14 9.77
CA VAL A 147 -20.81 -5.94 9.17
C VAL A 147 -20.68 -5.47 7.72
N GLU A 148 -19.81 -4.50 7.45
CA GLU A 148 -19.56 -3.98 6.11
C GLU A 148 -19.00 -5.02 5.15
N ILE A 149 -18.05 -5.86 5.60
CA ILE A 149 -17.57 -6.99 4.80
C ILE A 149 -18.71 -7.94 4.47
N GLN A 150 -19.50 -8.37 5.45
CA GLN A 150 -20.59 -9.32 5.23
C GLN A 150 -21.61 -8.78 4.23
N ASN A 151 -21.99 -7.50 4.35
CA ASN A 151 -22.90 -6.84 3.41
C ASN A 151 -22.35 -6.84 1.98
N LYS A 152 -21.05 -6.53 1.81
CA LYS A 152 -20.40 -6.48 0.49
C LYS A 152 -20.14 -7.86 -0.12
N LEU A 153 -19.98 -8.89 0.71
CA LEU A 153 -19.89 -10.28 0.24
C LEU A 153 -21.26 -10.80 -0.19
N ALA A 154 -22.30 -10.56 0.61
CA ALA A 154 -23.66 -10.95 0.29
C ALA A 154 -24.14 -10.29 -1.02
N SER A 155 -23.79 -9.02 -1.26
CA SER A 155 -24.14 -8.33 -2.50
C SER A 155 -23.41 -8.88 -3.74
N ARG A 156 -22.28 -9.58 -3.56
CA ARG A 156 -21.59 -10.32 -4.63
C ARG A 156 -22.01 -11.77 -4.77
N GLY A 157 -22.93 -12.26 -3.92
CA GLY A 157 -23.47 -13.62 -4.00
C GLY A 157 -22.56 -14.71 -3.43
N TYR A 158 -21.71 -14.35 -2.45
CA TYR A 158 -20.93 -15.31 -1.65
C TYR A 158 -21.73 -15.90 -0.49
#